data_AF-A0A6U9AIK0-F1
#
_entry.id   AF-A0A6U9AIK0-F1
#
_cell.length_a   1.000
_cell.length_b   1.000
_cell.length_c   1.000
_cell.angle_alpha   90.00
_cell.angle_beta   90.00
_cell.angle_gamma   90.00
#
_symmetry.space_group_name_H-M   'P 1'
#
loop_
_entity.id
_entity.type
_entity.pdbx_description
1 polymer ?
#
loop_
_entity_poly.entity_id
_entity_poly.type
_entity_poly.pdbx_seq_one_letter_code
_entity_poly.pdbx_strand_id
1 'polypeptide(L)'
;MANRFSAAVVAQCAFIAAMRAAADVAVCPGESSRYGDRKCNHDPTHRVCATLLNGQGQPLTWGPKGDFWQITGQKAFQWDAQIRANRGDSWCICMWATAHLITAAGCENVHLNCAATDVAYVMQSYNDGGVDLQPARACLQQKCPGVVPMQKDAVDEIPTTSAGGTASFPTLPHAVAIAGLVAAVLAAAAFALRQMASRAKPRGRGSEEGLLE
;
A
#
# COMPACT_ATOMS: atom_id res chain seq x y z
N MET A 1 -39.73 45.07 -14.92
CA MET A 1 -38.49 44.36 -15.29
C MET A 1 -37.81 43.88 -14.01
N ALA A 2 -38.01 42.62 -13.65
CA ALA A 2 -37.32 41.99 -12.52
C ALA A 2 -36.76 40.66 -13.01
N ASN A 3 -35.44 40.63 -13.03
CA ASN A 3 -34.57 39.54 -13.44
C ASN A 3 -34.28 38.69 -12.21
N ARG A 4 -34.67 37.41 -12.16
CA ARG A 4 -34.10 36.43 -11.21
C ARG A 4 -34.00 35.05 -11.86
N PHE A 5 -32.78 34.79 -12.29
CA PHE A 5 -32.21 33.54 -12.76
C PHE A 5 -32.67 32.33 -11.93
N SER A 6 -33.14 31.29 -12.64
CA SER A 6 -33.52 29.99 -12.12
C SER A 6 -32.38 29.28 -11.40
N ALA A 7 -32.71 28.73 -10.24
CA ALA A 7 -31.90 27.94 -9.34
C ALA A 7 -31.44 26.60 -9.97
N ALA A 8 -30.35 26.61 -10.74
CA ALA A 8 -29.87 25.41 -11.42
C ALA A 8 -28.34 25.24 -11.37
N VAL A 9 -27.66 25.47 -10.24
CA VAL A 9 -26.19 25.22 -10.15
C VAL A 9 -25.64 24.71 -8.79
N VAL A 10 -26.43 24.17 -7.86
CA VAL A 10 -25.85 23.73 -6.54
C VAL A 10 -26.04 22.25 -6.19
N ALA A 11 -26.46 21.40 -7.14
CA ALA A 11 -26.73 19.97 -6.85
C ALA A 11 -25.70 18.98 -7.41
N GLN A 12 -24.44 19.39 -7.64
CA GLN A 12 -23.38 18.51 -8.16
C GLN A 12 -22.04 18.77 -7.46
N CYS A 13 -21.86 18.22 -6.25
CA CYS A 13 -20.54 18.09 -5.63
C CYS A 13 -20.45 16.97 -4.57
N ALA A 14 -21.50 16.17 -4.33
CA ALA A 14 -21.54 15.24 -3.20
C ALA A 14 -21.70 13.76 -3.59
N PHE A 15 -21.28 13.36 -4.80
CA PHE A 15 -21.22 11.94 -5.15
C PHE A 15 -19.80 11.51 -5.49
N ILE A 16 -19.25 10.75 -4.54
CA ILE A 16 -18.15 9.78 -4.66
C ILE A 16 -16.73 10.36 -4.71
N ALA A 17 -16.37 11.08 -3.64
CA ALA A 17 -15.03 10.92 -3.06
C ALA A 17 -14.96 9.55 -2.34
N ALA A 18 -14.94 8.46 -3.10
CA ALA A 18 -14.52 7.17 -2.58
C ALA A 18 -12.99 7.18 -2.47
N MET A 19 -12.48 7.93 -1.48
CA MET A 19 -11.14 7.69 -0.99
C MET A 19 -11.14 6.27 -0.42
N ARG A 20 -10.63 5.30 -1.20
CA ARG A 20 -10.16 4.03 -0.64
C ARG A 20 -9.05 4.40 0.33
N ALA A 21 -9.39 4.57 1.61
CA ALA A 21 -8.40 4.45 2.66
C ALA A 21 -7.71 3.09 2.44
N ALA A 22 -6.38 3.07 2.37
CA ALA A 22 -5.65 1.82 2.56
C ALA A 22 -6.19 1.22 3.86
N ALA A 23 -6.85 0.07 3.77
CA ALA A 23 -7.44 -0.55 4.95
C ALA A 23 -6.30 -0.77 5.95
N ASP A 24 -6.42 -0.19 7.14
CA ASP A 24 -5.49 -0.43 8.23
C ASP A 24 -5.38 -1.94 8.47
N VAL A 25 -4.16 -2.47 8.54
CA VAL A 25 -3.92 -3.91 8.71
C VAL A 25 -4.48 -4.33 10.05
N ALA A 26 -5.38 -5.31 10.06
CA ALA A 26 -5.98 -5.83 11.29
C ALA A 26 -4.95 -6.60 12.14
N VAL A 27 -5.29 -6.81 13.40
CA VAL A 27 -4.50 -7.65 14.32
C VAL A 27 -4.47 -9.09 13.79
N CYS A 28 -3.29 -9.70 13.75
CA CYS A 28 -3.12 -11.11 13.37
C CYS A 28 -3.37 -12.02 14.59
N PRO A 29 -4.39 -12.90 14.59
CA PRO A 29 -4.76 -13.67 15.77
C PRO A 29 -3.67 -14.65 16.17
N GLY A 30 -2.93 -14.36 17.24
CA GLY A 30 -1.85 -15.22 17.73
C GLY A 30 -0.48 -14.57 17.63
N GLU A 31 -0.32 -13.51 16.84
CA GLU A 31 0.91 -12.73 16.79
C GLU A 31 1.26 -12.13 18.16
N SER A 32 2.54 -12.14 18.47
CA SER A 32 3.07 -11.70 19.75
C SER A 32 3.20 -10.19 19.86
N SER A 33 3.52 -9.71 21.06
CA SER A 33 3.86 -8.31 21.31
C SER A 33 5.21 -7.88 20.72
N ARG A 34 5.89 -8.70 19.88
CA ARG A 34 7.16 -8.31 19.25
C ARG A 34 7.07 -7.01 18.44
N TYR A 35 5.87 -6.70 17.92
CA TYR A 35 5.56 -5.46 17.20
C TYR A 35 4.69 -4.47 17.99
N GLY A 36 4.37 -4.76 19.25
CA GLY A 36 3.49 -3.96 20.09
C GLY A 36 1.99 -4.07 19.73
N ASP A 37 1.62 -3.85 18.46
CA ASP A 37 0.23 -3.83 17.99
C ASP A 37 -0.28 -5.16 17.39
N ARG A 38 0.61 -6.16 17.26
CA ARG A 38 0.33 -7.51 16.75
C ARG A 38 -0.16 -7.53 15.29
N LYS A 39 0.25 -6.56 14.48
CA LYS A 39 -0.06 -6.47 13.05
C LYS A 39 1.11 -6.92 12.19
N CYS A 40 0.84 -7.30 10.93
CA CYS A 40 1.84 -7.77 9.98
C CYS A 40 2.33 -6.65 9.03
N ASN A 41 2.65 -5.46 9.56
CA ASN A 41 3.06 -4.29 8.76
C ASN A 41 4.33 -3.59 9.26
N HIS A 42 5.14 -4.23 10.10
CA HIS A 42 6.27 -3.59 10.80
C HIS A 42 7.63 -3.80 10.14
N ASP A 43 7.95 -5.01 9.71
CA ASP A 43 9.26 -5.34 9.16
C ASP A 43 9.15 -5.72 7.67
N PRO A 44 10.22 -5.62 6.88
CA PRO A 44 10.13 -5.81 5.43
C PRO A 44 9.81 -7.25 4.99
N THR A 45 9.85 -8.26 5.88
CA THR A 45 9.71 -9.66 5.48
C THR A 45 8.43 -10.33 6.01
N HIS A 46 7.97 -10.04 7.24
CA HIS A 46 6.80 -10.70 7.85
C HIS A 46 5.50 -9.94 7.61
N ARG A 47 5.02 -9.99 6.36
CA ARG A 47 3.88 -9.19 5.89
C ARG A 47 2.57 -9.96 5.78
N VAL A 48 2.59 -11.28 5.96
CA VAL A 48 1.44 -12.16 5.71
C VAL A 48 0.95 -12.80 7.00
N CYS A 49 -0.33 -12.59 7.34
CA CYS A 49 -0.98 -13.30 8.43
C CYS A 49 -1.59 -14.60 7.92
N ALA A 50 -1.00 -15.74 8.31
CA ALA A 50 -1.45 -17.06 7.89
C ALA A 50 -1.92 -17.88 9.10
N THR A 51 -2.97 -18.69 8.90
CA THR A 51 -3.51 -19.58 9.94
C THR A 51 -2.67 -20.84 10.04
N LEU A 52 -1.79 -20.92 11.04
CA LEU A 52 -0.82 -22.00 11.20
C LEU A 52 -1.30 -23.15 12.10
N LEU A 53 -2.36 -22.94 12.89
CA LEU A 53 -2.94 -23.94 13.77
C LEU A 53 -4.37 -24.31 13.35
N ASN A 54 -4.78 -25.55 13.61
CA ASN A 54 -6.16 -26.00 13.47
C ASN A 54 -7.01 -25.60 14.69
N GLY A 55 -8.31 -25.92 14.66
CA GLY A 55 -9.25 -25.60 15.75
C GLY A 55 -8.92 -26.26 17.10
N GLN A 56 -8.02 -27.24 17.11
CA GLN A 56 -7.51 -27.92 18.31
C GLN A 56 -6.17 -27.32 18.78
N GLY A 57 -5.67 -26.26 18.13
CA GLY A 57 -4.40 -25.61 18.45
C GLY A 57 -3.16 -26.41 18.03
N GLN A 58 -3.32 -27.45 17.21
CA GLN A 58 -2.21 -28.23 16.65
C GLN A 58 -1.76 -27.65 15.31
N PRO A 59 -0.49 -27.87 14.89
CA PRO A 59 -0.02 -27.49 13.57
C PRO A 59 -1.00 -27.90 12.46
N LEU A 60 -1.48 -26.92 11.70
CA LEU A 60 -2.34 -27.15 10.55
C LEU A 60 -1.52 -27.81 9.45
N THR A 61 -2.05 -28.89 8.87
CA THR A 61 -1.44 -29.60 7.73
C THR A 61 -2.01 -29.05 6.42
N TRP A 62 -1.14 -28.75 5.45
CA TRP A 62 -1.48 -28.03 4.21
C TRP A 62 -1.37 -28.97 3.00
N GLY A 63 -1.70 -30.24 3.20
CA GLY A 63 -1.56 -31.31 2.20
C GLY A 63 -0.49 -32.33 2.56
N PRO A 64 -0.05 -33.16 1.59
CA PRO A 64 0.79 -34.34 1.87
C PRO A 64 2.21 -33.98 2.32
N LYS A 65 2.65 -32.73 2.10
CA LYS A 65 3.97 -32.23 2.51
C LYS A 65 4.03 -31.77 3.97
N GLY A 66 2.91 -31.81 4.69
CA GLY A 66 2.85 -31.56 6.12
C GLY A 66 2.40 -30.17 6.52
N ASP A 67 2.84 -29.72 7.70
CA ASP A 67 2.55 -28.39 8.25
C ASP A 67 3.46 -27.29 7.68
N PHE A 68 3.14 -26.04 7.98
CA PHE A 68 3.91 -24.87 7.55
C PHE A 68 5.42 -24.99 7.85
N TRP A 69 5.77 -25.44 9.07
CA TRP A 69 7.16 -25.52 9.51
C TRP A 69 7.91 -26.67 8.82
N GLN A 70 7.24 -27.77 8.48
CA GLN A 70 7.81 -28.85 7.66
C GLN A 70 8.05 -28.37 6.23
N ILE A 71 7.04 -27.75 5.61
CA ILE A 71 7.09 -27.30 4.21
C ILE A 71 8.19 -26.25 3.99
N THR A 72 8.33 -25.32 4.95
CA THR A 72 9.28 -24.21 4.83
C THR A 72 10.64 -24.49 5.44
N GLY A 73 10.83 -25.64 6.11
CA GLY A 73 12.07 -25.98 6.81
C GLY A 73 12.32 -25.18 8.09
N GLN A 74 11.29 -24.54 8.65
CA GLN A 74 11.42 -23.61 9.79
C GLN A 74 11.07 -24.25 11.15
N LYS A 75 11.29 -25.55 11.33
CA LYS A 75 10.99 -26.26 12.59
C LYS A 75 11.70 -25.68 13.81
N ALA A 76 12.90 -25.11 13.64
CA ALA A 76 13.63 -24.41 14.70
C ALA A 76 12.91 -23.15 15.22
N PHE A 77 11.98 -22.60 14.43
CA PHE A 77 11.19 -21.40 14.74
C PHE A 77 9.69 -21.72 14.81
N GLN A 78 9.36 -22.91 15.35
CA GLN A 78 7.98 -23.32 15.53
C GLN A 78 7.33 -22.57 16.71
N TRP A 79 6.73 -21.41 16.41
CA TRP A 79 6.07 -20.53 17.39
C TRP A 79 4.67 -21.00 17.84
N ASP A 80 4.32 -22.26 17.61
CA ASP A 80 2.98 -22.78 17.89
C ASP A 80 2.56 -22.64 19.36
N ALA A 81 3.50 -22.84 20.30
CA ALA A 81 3.27 -22.60 21.72
C ALA A 81 2.92 -21.14 22.03
N GLN A 82 3.56 -20.20 21.33
CA GLN A 82 3.33 -18.76 21.50
C GLN A 82 2.01 -18.32 20.86
N ILE A 83 1.68 -18.85 19.68
CA ILE A 83 0.38 -18.65 19.03
C ILE A 83 -0.75 -19.08 19.99
N ARG A 84 -0.62 -20.27 20.60
CA ARG A 84 -1.57 -20.78 21.61
C ARG A 84 -1.63 -19.89 22.86
N ALA A 85 -0.49 -19.47 23.39
CA ALA A 85 -0.42 -18.57 24.54
C ALA A 85 -1.13 -17.23 24.27
N ASN A 86 -1.09 -16.77 23.02
CA ASN A 86 -1.77 -15.56 22.55
C ASN A 86 -3.24 -15.78 22.16
N ARG A 87 -3.80 -16.98 22.40
CA ARG A 87 -5.20 -17.34 22.11
C ARG A 87 -5.58 -17.12 20.63
N GLY A 88 -4.65 -17.40 19.73
CA GLY A 88 -4.87 -17.33 18.30
C GLY A 88 -4.53 -18.63 17.59
N ASP A 89 -4.57 -18.57 16.27
CA ASP A 89 -4.27 -19.67 15.35
C ASP A 89 -3.33 -19.25 14.21
N SER A 90 -2.98 -17.97 14.15
CA SER A 90 -2.31 -17.31 13.04
C SER A 90 -1.03 -16.60 13.50
N TRP A 91 -0.15 -16.30 12.54
CA TRP A 91 1.12 -15.62 12.80
C TRP A 91 1.58 -14.80 11.60
N CYS A 92 2.33 -13.70 11.83
CA CYS A 92 2.95 -12.96 10.74
C CYS A 92 4.18 -13.73 10.23
N ILE A 93 4.06 -14.31 9.03
CA ILE A 93 5.11 -15.12 8.39
C ILE A 93 5.80 -14.37 7.27
N CYS A 94 7.03 -14.79 6.96
CA CYS A 94 7.82 -14.25 5.86
C CYS A 94 7.10 -14.36 4.51
N MET A 95 7.31 -13.40 3.62
CA MET A 95 6.78 -13.45 2.26
C MET A 95 7.39 -14.61 1.47
N TRP A 96 8.69 -14.88 1.61
CA TRP A 96 9.33 -16.03 0.95
C TRP A 96 8.72 -17.36 1.42
N ALA A 97 8.45 -17.49 2.72
CA ALA A 97 7.87 -18.68 3.32
C ALA A 97 6.43 -18.88 2.82
N THR A 98 5.70 -17.78 2.64
CA THR A 98 4.36 -17.78 2.02
C THR A 98 4.43 -18.27 0.57
N ALA A 99 5.38 -17.78 -0.23
CA ALA A 99 5.56 -18.21 -1.62
C ALA A 99 5.91 -19.71 -1.71
N HIS A 100 6.79 -20.20 -0.84
CA HIS A 100 7.13 -21.62 -0.74
C HIS A 100 5.92 -22.48 -0.32
N LEU A 101 5.16 -22.01 0.67
CA LEU A 101 3.96 -22.69 1.14
C LEU A 101 2.93 -22.82 0.02
N ILE A 102 2.65 -21.74 -0.71
CA ILE A 102 1.71 -21.73 -1.84
C ILE A 102 2.20 -22.64 -2.98
N THR A 103 3.50 -22.59 -3.30
CA THR A 103 4.10 -23.48 -4.31
C THR A 103 3.96 -24.95 -3.92
N ALA A 104 4.06 -25.26 -2.63
CA ALA A 104 4.01 -26.62 -2.12
C ALA A 104 2.58 -27.15 -1.94
N ALA A 105 1.66 -26.32 -1.46
CA ALA A 105 0.31 -26.70 -1.05
C ALA A 105 -0.77 -26.35 -2.09
N GLY A 106 -0.50 -25.42 -3.02
CA GLY A 106 -1.52 -24.85 -3.90
C GLY A 106 -2.28 -23.71 -3.22
N CYS A 107 -2.69 -22.70 -4.00
CA CYS A 107 -3.35 -21.52 -3.44
C CYS A 107 -4.69 -21.90 -2.78
N GLU A 108 -5.47 -22.78 -3.38
CA GLU A 108 -6.74 -23.27 -2.85
C GLU A 108 -6.63 -23.77 -1.40
N ASN A 109 -5.51 -24.43 -1.06
CA ASN A 109 -5.27 -25.03 0.25
C ASN A 109 -4.63 -24.07 1.26
N VAL A 110 -4.24 -22.85 0.86
CA VAL A 110 -3.68 -21.87 1.80
C VAL A 110 -4.74 -21.08 2.57
N HIS A 111 -4.54 -20.91 3.87
CA HIS A 111 -5.42 -20.16 4.76
C HIS A 111 -4.77 -18.83 5.18
N LEU A 112 -5.14 -17.76 4.49
CA LEU A 112 -4.59 -16.42 4.69
C LEU A 112 -5.67 -15.49 5.26
N ASN A 113 -5.32 -14.70 6.27
CA ASN A 113 -6.20 -13.66 6.79
C ASN A 113 -5.95 -12.36 6.03
N CYS A 114 -6.79 -12.07 5.03
CA CYS A 114 -6.64 -10.90 4.17
C CYS A 114 -6.71 -9.57 4.93
N ALA A 115 -7.51 -9.47 5.99
CA ALA A 115 -7.63 -8.24 6.77
C ALA A 115 -6.37 -7.96 7.60
N ALA A 116 -5.69 -9.01 8.08
CA ALA A 116 -4.47 -8.92 8.87
C ALA A 116 -3.17 -9.06 8.08
N THR A 117 -3.27 -9.15 6.74
CA THR A 117 -2.12 -9.22 5.82
C THR A 117 -1.90 -7.85 5.20
N ASP A 118 -0.64 -7.41 5.12
CA ASP A 118 -0.27 -6.18 4.41
C ASP A 118 -0.22 -6.43 2.89
N VAL A 119 -1.40 -6.66 2.30
CA VAL A 119 -1.55 -7.06 0.89
C VAL A 119 -0.91 -6.03 -0.04
N ALA A 120 -1.09 -4.73 0.25
CA ALA A 120 -0.53 -3.67 -0.59
C ALA A 120 1.00 -3.74 -0.65
N TYR A 121 1.66 -4.05 0.47
CA TYR A 121 3.12 -4.24 0.51
C TYR A 121 3.56 -5.50 -0.26
N VAL A 122 2.88 -6.63 -0.03
CA VAL A 122 3.23 -7.89 -0.72
C VAL A 122 3.06 -7.75 -2.24
N MET A 123 2.02 -7.05 -2.70
CA MET A 123 1.79 -6.82 -4.13
C MET A 123 2.85 -5.95 -4.81
N GLN A 124 3.60 -5.15 -4.04
CA GLN A 124 4.71 -4.32 -4.53
C GLN A 124 6.08 -5.01 -4.38
N SER A 125 6.13 -6.14 -3.70
CA SER A 125 7.36 -6.89 -3.42
C SER A 125 7.53 -8.04 -4.42
N TYR A 126 8.67 -8.09 -5.13
CA TYR A 126 8.92 -9.11 -6.15
C TYR A 126 9.75 -10.28 -5.63
N ASN A 127 10.58 -10.02 -4.62
CA ASN A 127 11.49 -11.00 -4.05
C ASN A 127 11.62 -10.80 -2.54
N ASP A 128 11.85 -11.90 -1.81
CA ASP A 128 12.21 -11.90 -0.39
C ASP A 128 13.16 -13.08 -0.14
N GLY A 129 14.27 -12.86 0.55
CA GLY A 129 15.28 -13.91 0.77
C GLY A 129 15.82 -14.59 -0.52
N GLY A 130 15.76 -13.92 -1.67
CA GLY A 130 16.13 -14.49 -2.97
C GLY A 130 15.05 -15.36 -3.63
N VAL A 131 13.86 -15.44 -3.06
CA VAL A 131 12.71 -16.21 -3.57
C VAL A 131 11.78 -15.30 -4.36
N ASP A 132 11.30 -15.76 -5.51
CA ASP A 132 10.26 -15.09 -6.30
C ASP A 132 8.91 -15.09 -5.56
N LEU A 133 8.32 -13.91 -5.39
CA LEU A 133 7.05 -13.72 -4.70
C LEU A 133 5.83 -13.82 -5.63
N GLN A 134 6.01 -14.11 -6.91
CA GLN A 134 4.91 -14.30 -7.85
C GLN A 134 3.83 -15.26 -7.33
N PRO A 135 4.15 -16.45 -6.77
CA PRO A 135 3.12 -17.36 -6.26
C PRO A 135 2.29 -16.75 -5.12
N ALA A 136 2.95 -16.00 -4.23
CA ALA A 136 2.28 -15.31 -3.13
C ALA A 136 1.34 -14.20 -3.63
N ARG A 137 1.82 -13.37 -4.57
CA ARG A 137 1.04 -12.28 -5.16
C ARG A 137 -0.17 -12.78 -5.91
N ALA A 138 -0.01 -13.79 -6.76
CA ALA A 138 -1.12 -14.38 -7.50
C ALA A 138 -2.19 -14.96 -6.56
N CYS A 139 -1.76 -15.63 -5.48
CA CYS A 139 -2.70 -16.18 -4.52
C CYS A 139 -3.44 -15.11 -3.70
N LEU A 140 -2.75 -14.04 -3.29
CA LEU A 140 -3.40 -12.91 -2.63
C LEU A 140 -4.37 -12.19 -3.58
N GLN A 141 -4.03 -12.09 -4.87
CA GLN A 141 -4.94 -11.55 -5.87
C GLN A 141 -6.23 -12.38 -5.99
N GLN A 142 -6.11 -13.71 -5.91
CA GLN A 142 -7.25 -14.62 -5.93
C GLN A 142 -8.07 -14.57 -4.63
N LYS A 143 -7.41 -14.57 -3.45
CA LYS A 143 -8.09 -14.72 -2.15
C LYS A 143 -8.51 -13.42 -1.50
N CYS A 144 -7.87 -12.30 -1.86
CA CYS A 144 -8.10 -11.00 -1.25
C CYS A 144 -8.60 -9.94 -2.25
N PRO A 145 -9.66 -10.20 -3.05
CA PRO A 145 -10.08 -9.35 -4.17
C PRO A 145 -10.55 -7.94 -3.77
N GLY A 146 -10.80 -7.67 -2.48
CA GLY A 146 -11.17 -6.35 -1.96
C GLY A 146 -10.02 -5.49 -1.43
N VAL A 147 -8.83 -6.07 -1.26
CA VAL A 147 -7.68 -5.41 -0.59
C VAL A 147 -6.53 -5.15 -1.56
N VAL A 148 -6.45 -5.93 -2.64
CA VAL A 148 -5.47 -5.71 -3.70
C VAL A 148 -5.82 -4.37 -4.36
N PRO A 149 -4.93 -3.36 -4.32
CA PRO A 149 -5.14 -2.18 -5.14
C PRO A 149 -5.16 -2.69 -6.57
N MET A 150 -6.31 -2.58 -7.23
CA MET A 150 -6.36 -2.76 -8.68
C MET A 150 -5.32 -1.78 -9.22
N GLN A 151 -4.17 -2.32 -9.63
CA GLN A 151 -3.38 -1.65 -10.64
C GLN A 151 -4.38 -1.55 -11.78
N LYS A 152 -4.88 -0.34 -12.04
CA LYS A 152 -5.38 -0.03 -13.36
C LYS A 152 -4.18 -0.32 -14.21
N ASP A 153 -4.12 -1.52 -14.77
CA ASP A 153 -3.21 -1.80 -15.84
C ASP A 153 -3.50 -0.68 -16.83
N ALA A 154 -2.54 0.25 -16.94
CA ALA A 154 -2.40 1.05 -18.12
C ALA A 154 -1.98 0.06 -19.21
N VAL A 155 -2.92 -0.82 -19.58
CA VAL A 155 -3.01 -1.26 -20.95
C VAL A 155 -3.40 0.01 -21.66
N ASP A 156 -2.40 0.82 -21.98
CA ASP A 156 -2.43 1.58 -23.21
C ASP A 156 -2.89 0.57 -24.25
N GLU A 157 -4.14 0.71 -24.69
CA GLU A 157 -4.54 0.23 -25.99
C GLU A 157 -3.50 0.76 -26.96
N ILE A 158 -2.47 -0.04 -27.26
CA ILE A 158 -1.72 0.17 -28.48
C ILE A 158 -2.76 -0.04 -29.56
N PRO A 159 -3.12 1.00 -30.35
CA PRO A 159 -4.00 0.81 -31.47
C PRO A 159 -3.29 -0.18 -32.39
N THR A 160 -3.82 -1.39 -32.48
CA THR A 160 -3.40 -2.36 -33.48
C THR A 160 -3.85 -1.81 -34.82
N THR A 161 -3.02 -0.93 -35.38
CA THR A 161 -3.26 -0.30 -36.67
C THR A 161 -2.81 -1.33 -37.71
N SER A 162 -3.80 -2.08 -38.19
CA SER A 162 -3.71 -2.86 -39.41
C SER A 162 -3.21 -1.98 -40.56
N ALA A 163 -2.25 -2.51 -41.30
CA ALA A 163 -1.59 -1.89 -42.44
C ALA A 163 -2.55 -1.30 -43.49
N GLY A 164 -2.13 -0.19 -44.10
CA GLY A 164 -2.56 0.22 -45.44
C GLY A 164 -3.07 1.66 -45.56
N GLY A 165 -2.17 2.64 -45.65
CA GLY A 165 -2.55 4.00 -46.01
C GLY A 165 -1.36 4.97 -46.04
N THR A 166 -0.75 5.15 -47.20
CA THR A 166 0.21 6.24 -47.47
C THR A 166 -0.52 7.58 -47.47
N ALA A 167 -0.43 8.34 -46.39
CA ALA A 167 -0.86 9.73 -46.34
C ALA A 167 0.36 10.64 -46.20
N SER A 168 0.57 11.48 -47.20
CA SER A 168 1.61 12.50 -47.27
C SER A 168 1.36 13.57 -46.20
N PHE A 169 2.32 13.76 -45.30
CA PHE A 169 2.30 14.84 -44.32
C PHE A 169 2.92 16.11 -44.90
N PRO A 170 2.24 17.27 -44.84
CA PRO A 170 2.88 18.55 -45.12
C PRO A 170 3.79 18.94 -43.95
N THR A 171 5.04 19.28 -44.27
CA THR A 171 6.01 19.86 -43.36
C THR A 171 5.56 21.24 -42.89
N LEU A 172 5.36 21.42 -41.58
CA LEU A 172 5.17 22.74 -40.96
C LEU A 172 6.46 23.21 -40.27
N PRO A 173 6.79 24.51 -40.34
CA PRO A 173 8.06 25.05 -39.86
C PRO A 173 8.08 25.21 -38.33
N HIS A 174 9.27 24.96 -37.78
CA HIS A 174 9.62 25.11 -36.38
C HIS A 174 9.75 26.60 -36.03
N ALA A 175 8.75 27.20 -35.41
CA ALA A 175 8.96 28.44 -34.64
C ALA A 175 7.78 28.70 -33.69
N VAL A 176 8.13 29.25 -32.52
CA VAL A 176 7.25 29.89 -31.53
C VAL A 176 6.66 28.98 -30.45
N ALA A 177 7.46 28.69 -29.42
CA ALA A 177 6.97 28.57 -28.04
C ALA A 177 8.12 28.67 -27.00
N ILE A 178 8.95 29.72 -27.05
CA ILE A 178 9.89 30.04 -25.95
C ILE A 178 9.58 31.47 -25.48
N ALA A 179 8.55 31.63 -24.66
CA ALA A 179 8.29 32.89 -23.95
C ALA A 179 7.57 32.69 -22.59
N GLY A 180 6.88 31.56 -22.37
CA GLY A 180 6.08 31.34 -21.15
C GLY A 180 6.86 30.93 -19.89
N LEU A 181 8.08 30.37 -20.03
CA LEU A 181 8.81 29.77 -18.90
C LEU A 181 9.56 30.79 -18.01
N VAL A 182 9.86 31.98 -18.52
CA VAL A 182 10.65 32.99 -17.75
C VAL A 182 9.77 33.76 -16.75
N ALA A 183 8.50 34.01 -17.06
CA ALA A 183 7.61 34.77 -16.19
C ALA A 183 7.23 34.02 -14.89
N ALA A 184 7.08 32.69 -14.96
CA ALA A 184 6.69 31.87 -13.80
C ALA A 184 7.82 31.77 -12.75
N VAL A 185 9.08 31.68 -13.18
CA VAL A 185 10.24 31.58 -12.28
C VAL A 185 10.47 32.89 -11.52
N LEU A 186 10.29 34.05 -12.17
CA LEU A 186 10.45 35.35 -11.54
C LEU A 186 9.36 35.64 -10.48
N ALA A 187 8.12 35.20 -10.72
CA ALA A 187 7.03 35.35 -9.75
C ALA A 187 7.26 34.51 -8.48
N ALA A 188 7.79 33.28 -8.61
CA ALA A 188 8.10 32.42 -7.47
C ALA A 188 9.23 32.98 -6.60
N ALA A 189 10.27 33.55 -7.21
CA ALA A 189 11.38 34.17 -6.49
C ALA A 189 10.95 35.41 -5.68
N ALA A 190 10.08 36.25 -6.24
CA ALA A 190 9.55 37.43 -5.55
C ALA A 190 8.70 37.07 -4.33
N PHE A 191 7.94 35.98 -4.39
CA PHE A 191 7.13 35.49 -3.26
C PHE A 191 7.99 34.95 -2.12
N ALA A 192 9.03 34.17 -2.44
CA ALA A 192 9.96 33.62 -1.44
C ALA A 192 10.70 34.73 -0.67
N LEU A 193 11.21 35.76 -1.38
CA LEU A 193 11.89 36.89 -0.75
C LEU A 193 10.99 37.70 0.18
N ARG A 194 9.71 37.87 -0.18
CA ARG A 194 8.71 38.55 0.68
C ARG A 194 8.46 37.80 1.99
N GLN A 195 8.38 36.47 1.95
CA GLN A 195 8.19 35.66 3.16
C GLN A 195 9.39 35.74 4.11
N MET A 196 10.61 35.72 3.58
CA MET A 196 11.81 35.80 4.41
C MET A 196 11.95 37.18 5.10
N ALA A 197 11.61 38.26 4.41
CA ALA A 197 11.63 39.61 5.00
C ALA A 197 10.59 39.78 6.13
N SER A 198 9.44 39.10 6.05
CA SER A 198 8.40 39.17 7.10
C SER A 198 8.76 38.46 8.40
N ARG A 199 9.69 37.49 8.35
CA ARG A 199 10.13 36.72 9.53
C ARG A 199 11.27 37.38 10.30
N ALA A 200 11.89 38.41 9.75
CA ALA A 200 13.03 39.11 10.36
C ALA A 200 12.62 40.21 11.36
N LYS A 201 11.34 40.29 11.79
CA LYS A 201 10.93 41.24 12.83
C LYS A 201 11.48 40.76 14.19
N PRO A 202 12.42 41.48 14.83
CA PRO A 202 13.00 41.06 16.10
C PRO A 202 11.96 41.15 17.21
N ARG A 203 11.83 40.07 17.98
CA ARG A 203 10.97 40.01 19.17
C ARG A 203 11.62 40.89 20.25
N GLY A 204 10.99 42.04 20.49
CA GLY A 204 11.40 42.99 21.50
C GLY A 204 11.49 42.33 22.88
N ARG A 205 12.65 42.53 23.50
CA ARG A 205 13.00 42.28 24.89
C ARG A 205 12.03 43.04 25.80
N GLY A 206 11.23 42.31 26.57
CA GLY A 206 10.49 42.81 27.73
C GLY A 206 11.18 42.31 29.00
N SER A 207 11.80 43.24 29.71
CA SER A 207 12.27 43.16 31.10
C SER A 207 11.11 43.39 32.08
N GLU A 208 11.40 43.21 33.37
CA GLU A 208 10.60 43.54 34.58
C GLU A 208 9.55 42.50 35.00
N GLU A 209 9.29 42.22 36.28
CA GLU A 209 9.98 42.39 37.57
C GLU A 209 9.05 41.70 38.61
N GLY A 210 9.62 41.24 39.72
CA GLY A 210 8.88 40.97 40.97
C GLY A 210 8.29 39.55 41.11
N LEU A 211 8.08 39.03 42.32
CA LEU A 211 8.34 39.51 43.67
C LEU A 211 7.98 38.33 44.60
N LEU A 212 8.79 38.10 45.63
CA LEU A 212 8.48 37.54 46.96
C LEU A 212 7.22 36.66 47.10
N GLU A 213 7.41 35.37 47.39
CA GLU A 213 7.11 34.69 48.68
C GLU A 213 7.40 33.18 48.58
#